data_AF-A0A7X6KTW5-F1
#
_entry.id   AF-A0A7X6KTW5-F1
#
_cell.length_a   1.000
_cell.length_b   1.000
_cell.length_c   1.000
_cell.angle_alpha   90.00
_cell.angle_beta   90.00
_cell.angle_gamma   90.00
#
_symmetry.space_group_name_H-M   'P 1'
#
loop_
_entity.id
_entity.type
_entity.pdbx_description
1 polymer ?
#
loop_
_entity_poly.entity_id
_entity_poly.type
_entity_poly.pdbx_seq_one_letter_code
_entity_poly.pdbx_strand_id
1 'polypeptide(L)' 'MYVRVKDKDTGHEFDVPESSRLIRDGHVTRVKDERFPPAEQARPPKHHLNLAGRSTTRSAPKPSGKGESTPKEN' A
#
# COMPACT_ATOMS: atom_id res chain seq x y z
N MET A 1 -11.88 -13.17 16.66
CA MET A 1 -11.20 -12.05 15.97
C MET A 1 -10.02 -12.59 15.18
N TYR A 2 -9.73 -12.05 14.00
CA TYR A 2 -8.57 -12.44 13.18
C TYR A 2 -7.51 -11.35 13.26
N VAL A 3 -6.25 -11.75 13.36
CA VAL A 3 -5.12 -10.82 13.48
C VAL A 3 -4.11 -11.08 12.37
N ARG A 4 -3.59 -10.00 11.79
CA ARG A 4 -2.50 -10.06 10.81
C ARG A 4 -1.22 -10.44 11.55
N VAL A 5 -0.60 -11.52 11.12
CA VAL A 5 0.67 -12.00 11.65
C VAL A 5 1.72 -12.06 10.55
N LYS A 6 2.99 -12.05 10.93
CA LYS A 6 4.13 -12.25 10.05
C LYS A 6 4.88 -13.49 10.51
N ASP A 7 5.08 -14.40 9.58
CA ASP A 7 5.92 -15.57 9.78
C ASP A 7 7.39 -15.16 9.88
N LYS A 8 8.10 -15.71 10.87
CA LYS A 8 9.48 -15.32 11.15
C LYS A 8 10.48 -15.84 10.12
N ASP A 9 10.18 -16.98 9.49
CA ASP A 9 11.10 -17.69 8.61
C ASP A 9 10.94 -17.22 7.16
N THR A 10 9.70 -17.10 6.70
CA THR A 10 9.36 -16.70 5.32
C THR A 10 9.13 -15.19 5.18
N GLY A 11 8.88 -14.49 6.29
CA GLY A 11 8.52 -13.07 6.30
C GLY A 11 7.13 -12.78 5.69
N HIS A 12 6.33 -13.80 5.38
CA HIS A 12 5.00 -13.65 4.79
C HIS A 12 3.99 -13.15 5.81
N GLU A 13 3.10 -12.24 5.37
CA GLU A 13 2.02 -11.72 6.21
C GLU A 13 0.69 -12.40 5.84
N PHE A 14 0.00 -12.97 6.84
CA PHE A 14 -1.32 -13.60 6.67
C PHE A 14 -2.17 -13.43 7.93
N ASP A 15 -3.48 -13.69 7.82
CA ASP A 15 -4.43 -13.52 8.92
C ASP A 15 -4.74 -14.87 9.59
N VAL A 16 -4.71 -14.93 10.91
CA VAL A 16 -5.05 -16.13 11.70
C VAL A 16 -6.04 -15.80 12.81
N PRO A 17 -6.83 -16.77 13.30
CA PRO A 17 -7.62 -16.57 14.51
C PRO A 17 -6.72 -16.14 15.67
N GLU A 18 -7.18 -15.22 16.49
CA GLU A 18 -6.40 -14.73 17.63
C GLU A 18 -6.00 -15.85 18.61
N SER A 19 -6.83 -16.88 18.72
CA SER A 19 -6.58 -18.09 19.51
C SER A 19 -5.69 -19.13 18.82
N SER A 20 -5.10 -18.81 17.67
CA SER A 20 -4.27 -19.75 16.92
C SER A 20 -3.04 -20.17 17.72
N ARG A 21 -2.74 -21.47 17.67
CA ARG A 21 -1.52 -22.04 18.28
C ARG A 21 -0.25 -21.43 17.71
N LEU A 22 -0.27 -20.99 16.45
CA LEU A 22 0.88 -20.34 15.80
C LEU A 22 1.33 -19.08 16.55
N ILE A 23 0.38 -18.32 17.11
CA ILE A 23 0.66 -17.13 17.91
C ILE A 23 1.20 -17.55 19.29
N ARG A 24 0.52 -18.49 19.94
CA ARG A 24 0.86 -18.97 21.28
C ARG A 24 2.25 -19.60 21.34
N ASP A 25 2.57 -20.38 20.32
CA ASP A 25 3.82 -21.14 20.21
C ASP A 25 4.95 -20.25 19.62
N GLY A 26 4.65 -19.00 19.27
CA GLY A 26 5.63 -17.98 18.91
C GLY A 26 6.23 -18.12 17.51
N HIS A 27 5.64 -18.92 16.63
CA HIS A 27 6.07 -19.11 15.23
C HIS A 27 5.84 -17.85 14.38
N VAL A 28 4.87 -17.03 14.75
CA VAL A 28 4.51 -15.81 14.05
C VAL A 28 4.53 -14.61 15.00
N THR A 29 4.82 -13.42 14.48
CA THR A 29 4.71 -12.16 15.23
C THR A 29 3.48 -11.39 14.79
N ARG A 30 2.79 -10.75 15.73
CA ARG A 30 1.68 -9.86 15.38
C ARG A 30 2.23 -8.65 14.63
N VAL A 31 1.59 -8.33 13.52
CA VAL A 31 1.98 -7.20 12.67
C VAL A 31 1.12 -6.01 13.04
N LYS A 32 1.79 -4.90 13.39
CA LYS A 32 1.16 -3.59 13.67
C LYS A 32 0.28 -3.60 14.94
N ASP A 33 0.79 -4.14 16.05
CA ASP A 33 0.13 -4.01 17.38
C ASP A 33 -0.11 -2.54 17.77
N GLU A 34 0.68 -1.60 17.23
CA GLU A 34 0.72 -0.19 17.64
C GLU A 34 -0.20 0.75 16.85
N ARG A 35 -0.81 0.30 15.73
CA ARG A 35 -1.67 1.18 14.91
C ARG A 35 -3.12 1.09 15.36
N PHE A 36 -3.40 1.81 16.46
CA PHE A 36 -4.74 2.24 16.80
C PHE A 36 -5.00 3.63 16.17
N PRO A 37 -6.14 3.85 15.48
CA PRO A 37 -7.19 2.89 15.18
C PRO A 37 -6.85 1.95 14.00
N PRO A 38 -7.52 0.79 13.94
CA PRO A 38 -7.52 -0.07 12.75
C PRO A 38 -7.92 0.72 11.50
N ALA A 39 -7.34 0.39 10.35
CA ALA A 39 -7.74 1.02 9.09
C ALA A 39 -9.16 0.54 8.71
N GLU A 40 -10.06 1.47 8.39
CA GLU A 40 -11.43 1.16 7.95
C GLU A 40 -11.48 0.34 6.64
N GLN A 41 -10.41 0.37 5.85
CA GLN A 41 -10.31 -0.32 4.56
C GLN A 41 -8.95 -1.01 4.40
N ALA A 42 -8.95 -2.11 3.64
CA ALA A 42 -7.73 -2.81 3.27
C ALA A 42 -6.80 -1.87 2.50
N ARG A 43 -5.60 -1.62 3.04
CA ARG A 43 -4.58 -0.85 2.33
C ARG A 43 -4.03 -1.68 1.17
N PRO A 44 -3.79 -1.08 -0.01
CA PRO A 44 -3.22 -1.79 -1.13
C PRO A 44 -1.85 -2.40 -0.76
N PRO A 45 -1.47 -3.53 -1.37
CA PRO A 45 -0.17 -4.13 -1.13
C PRO A 45 0.94 -3.12 -1.43
N LYS A 46 1.90 -2.98 -0.51
CA LYS A 46 3.05 -2.10 -0.70
C LYS A 46 4.06 -2.84 -1.57
N HIS A 47 4.19 -2.46 -2.84
CA HIS A 47 5.24 -2.99 -3.70
C HIS A 47 6.61 -2.44 -3.26
N HIS A 48 7.59 -3.33 -3.07
CA HIS A 48 8.98 -2.93 -3.01
C HIS A 48 9.39 -2.47 -4.42
N LEU A 49 9.38 -1.16 -4.66
CA LEU A 49 9.98 -0.59 -5.85
C LEU A 49 11.50 -0.60 -5.65
N ASN A 50 12.22 -1.41 -6.40
CA ASN A 50 13.66 -1.26 -6.57
C ASN A 50 13.90 0.01 -7.41
N LEU A 51 14.02 1.17 -6.75
CA LEU A 51 14.31 2.45 -7.41
C LEU A 51 15.77 2.60 -7.86
N ALA A 52 16.64 1.62 -7.60
CA ALA A 52 18.03 1.65 -8.04
C ALA A 52 18.10 1.79 -9.58
N GLY A 53 18.51 2.97 -10.05
CA GLY A 53 18.70 3.27 -11.48
C GLY A 53 17.51 3.90 -12.22
N ARG A 54 16.34 4.10 -11.58
CA ARG A 54 15.19 4.73 -12.26
C ARG A 54 15.27 6.25 -12.14
N SER A 55 16.07 6.88 -13.01
CA SER A 55 16.08 8.33 -13.21
C SER A 55 14.67 8.80 -13.61
N THR A 56 14.05 9.63 -12.78
CA THR A 56 12.77 10.24 -13.10
C THR A 56 12.99 11.41 -14.04
N THR A 57 13.19 11.16 -15.34
CA THR A 57 12.96 12.19 -16.34
C THR A 57 11.45 12.39 -16.42
N ARG A 58 10.95 13.35 -15.64
CA ARG A 58 9.57 13.84 -15.69
C ARG A 58 9.41 14.57 -17.02
N SER A 59 9.14 13.86 -18.11
CA SER A 59 8.65 14.49 -19.33
C SER A 59 7.25 15.01 -19.03
N ALA A 60 7.17 16.31 -18.75
CA ALA A 60 5.90 17.01 -18.61
C ALA A 60 5.06 16.77 -19.87
N PRO A 61 3.78 16.39 -19.75
CA PRO A 61 2.90 16.39 -20.91
C PRO A 61 2.78 17.84 -21.41
N LYS A 62 3.08 18.05 -22.70
CA LYS A 62 2.80 19.31 -23.41
C LYS A 62 1.31 19.66 -23.21
N PRO A 63 0.95 20.91 -22.92
CA PRO A 63 -0.46 21.31 -22.88
C PRO A 63 -1.04 21.13 -24.28
N SER A 64 -1.93 20.14 -24.45
CA SER A 64 -2.76 20.02 -25.64
C SER A 64 -3.79 21.15 -25.59
N GLY A 65 -3.67 22.09 -26.52
CA GLY A 65 -4.59 23.21 -26.67
C GLY A 65 -6.03 22.74 -26.83
N LYS A 66 -6.90 23.23 -25.95
CA LYS A 66 -8.30 23.54 -26.23
C LYS A 66 -8.57 24.92 -25.64
N GLY A 67 -7.99 25.92 -26.29
CA GLY A 67 -8.45 27.31 -26.18
C GLY A 67 -9.55 27.49 -27.20
N GLU A 68 -10.78 27.32 -26.74
CA GLU A 68 -12.01 27.67 -27.41
C GLU A 68 -11.89 29.12 -27.92
N SER A 69 -11.76 29.27 -29.23
CA SER A 69 -11.85 30.57 -29.90
C SER A 69 -13.32 30.97 -29.92
N THR A 70 -13.73 31.82 -28.97
CA THR A 70 -14.91 32.65 -29.10
C THR A 70 -14.66 33.70 -30.19
N PRO A 71 -15.41 33.74 -31.30
CA PRO A 71 -15.46 34.93 -32.12
C PRO A 71 -16.43 35.96 -31.51
N LYS A 72 -15.95 37.20 -31.54
CA LYS A 72 -16.58 38.47 -31.16
C LYS A 72 -17.96 38.72 -31.81
N GLU A 73 -18.82 39.39 -31.02
CA GLU A 73 -19.47 40.68 -31.28
C GLU A 73 -20.09 40.93 -32.68
N ASN A 74 -21.42 41.12 -32.71
CA ASN A 74 -22.05 42.35 -33.22
C ASN A 74 -23.49 42.49 -32.68
#